data_AF-A0A814YIZ7-F1
#
_entry.id   AF-A0A814YIZ7-F1
#
_cell.length_a   1.000
_cell.length_b   1.000
_cell.length_c   1.000
_cell.angle_alpha   90.00
_cell.angle_beta   90.00
_cell.angle_gamma   90.00
#
_symmetry.space_group_name_H-M   'P 1'
#
loop_
_entity.id
_entity.type
_entity.pdbx_description
1 polymer ?
#
loop_
_entity_poly.entity_id
_entity_poly.type
_entity_poly.pdbx_seq_one_letter_code
_entity_poly.pdbx_strand_id
1 'polypeptide(L)'
;MTSSADVVYWYFKSDVDPWSTTANEWTTYSDVEMTIIEEAYQEDKNEILLDQYKIDLKNLIQTKLSDKTKQRPIRREVNGCKRQEWNCSH
;
A
#
# COMPACT_ATOMS: atom_id res chain seq x y z
N MET A 1 -6.02 28.43 -3.16
CA MET A 1 -5.98 27.08 -3.76
C MET A 1 -5.05 26.23 -2.90
N THR A 2 -5.53 25.73 -1.76
CA THR A 2 -4.77 24.73 -0.99
C THR A 2 -5.33 23.39 -1.39
N SER A 3 -4.73 22.79 -2.42
CA SER A 3 -4.96 21.38 -2.74
C SER A 3 -4.54 20.58 -1.50
N SER A 4 -5.51 20.07 -0.74
CA SER A 4 -5.24 19.04 0.25
C SER A 4 -4.68 17.86 -0.52
N ALA A 5 -3.37 17.67 -0.50
CA ALA A 5 -2.76 16.50 -1.10
C ALA A 5 -3.28 15.28 -0.32
N ASP A 6 -4.09 14.47 -0.98
CA ASP A 6 -4.50 13.18 -0.45
C ASP A 6 -3.23 12.38 -0.13
N VAL A 7 -3.07 11.96 1.13
CA VAL A 7 -1.91 11.16 1.51
C VAL A 7 -2.25 9.70 1.25
N VAL A 8 -1.46 9.05 0.39
CA VAL A 8 -1.66 7.64 0.05
C VAL A 8 -0.66 6.79 0.83
N TYR A 9 -1.18 5.78 1.51
CA TYR A 9 -0.40 4.79 2.23
C TYR A 9 -0.56 3.42 1.59
N TRP A 10 0.56 2.72 1.47
CA TRP A 10 0.57 1.33 1.06
C TRP A 10 1.03 0.44 2.21
N TYR A 11 0.34 -0.68 2.36
CA TYR A 11 0.56 -1.66 3.41
C TYR A 11 0.77 -3.04 2.83
N PHE A 12 1.56 -3.87 3.50
CA PHE A 12 1.67 -5.29 3.24
C PHE A 12 1.40 -6.09 4.51
N LYS A 13 0.86 -7.29 4.33
CA LYS A 13 0.65 -8.21 5.44
C LYS A 13 1.92 -9.00 5.69
N SER A 14 2.54 -8.82 6.85
CA SER A 14 3.73 -9.57 7.25
C SER A 14 3.41 -11.08 7.39
N ASP A 15 4.34 -11.96 6.97
CA ASP A 15 4.17 -13.41 7.23
C ASP A 15 4.14 -13.61 8.73
N VAL A 16 3.09 -14.27 9.16
CA VAL A 16 2.95 -14.77 10.52
C VAL A 16 3.82 -16.02 10.64
N ASP A 17 4.78 -15.97 11.55
CA ASP A 17 5.30 -17.20 12.13
C ASP A 17 4.14 -17.91 12.88
N PRO A 18 3.86 -19.20 12.62
CA PRO A 18 2.72 -19.92 13.21
C PRO A 18 2.70 -19.96 14.74
N TRP A 19 3.82 -19.63 15.39
CA TRP A 19 3.98 -19.63 16.85
C TRP A 19 4.00 -18.22 17.44
N SER A 20 3.94 -17.17 16.62
CA SER A 20 3.85 -15.79 17.10
C SER A 20 2.41 -15.40 17.37
N THR A 21 2.15 -14.84 18.56
CA THR A 21 0.81 -14.35 18.98
C THR A 21 0.49 -12.94 18.48
N THR A 22 1.47 -12.23 17.89
CA THR A 22 1.36 -10.88 17.30
C THR A 22 0.91 -10.89 15.83
N ALA A 23 0.25 -11.97 15.45
CA ALA A 23 0.14 -12.46 14.09
C ALA A 23 -1.04 -11.89 13.28
N ASN A 24 -1.03 -10.59 12.94
CA ASN A 24 -1.89 -10.10 11.84
C ASN A 24 -1.65 -8.65 11.41
N GLU A 25 -0.49 -8.07 11.71
CA GLU A 25 -0.34 -6.62 11.56
C GLU A 25 0.02 -6.23 10.11
N TRP A 26 -0.75 -5.27 9.59
CA TRP A 26 -0.45 -4.59 8.34
C TRP A 26 0.70 -3.62 8.58
N THR A 27 1.79 -3.80 7.86
CA THR A 27 2.99 -2.96 7.96
C THR A 27 3.02 -2.02 6.77
N THR A 28 3.38 -0.75 6.99
CA THR A 28 3.55 0.24 5.92
C THR A 28 4.83 -0.03 5.14
N TYR A 29 4.79 0.22 3.84
CA TYR A 29 6.00 0.37 3.04
C TYR A 29 6.78 1.63 3.46
N SER A 30 8.07 1.69 3.15
CA SER A 30 8.86 2.90 3.33
C SER A 30 8.36 4.02 2.41
N ASP A 31 8.63 5.28 2.74
CA ASP A 31 8.18 6.45 1.97
C ASP A 31 8.57 6.39 0.47
N VAL A 32 9.81 5.96 0.19
CA VAL A 32 10.31 5.73 -1.17
C VAL A 32 9.57 4.59 -1.87
N GLU A 33 9.32 3.49 -1.17
CA GLU A 33 8.62 2.33 -1.73
C GLU A 33 7.17 2.67 -2.04
N MET A 34 6.49 3.37 -1.12
CA MET A 34 5.12 3.85 -1.32
C MET A 34 5.00 4.75 -2.54
N THR A 35 5.95 5.66 -2.73
CA THR A 35 5.98 6.56 -3.90
C THR A 35 6.07 5.75 -5.19
N ILE A 36 7.01 4.79 -5.27
CA ILE A 36 7.19 3.94 -6.46
C ILE A 36 5.92 3.11 -6.74
N ILE A 37 5.32 2.53 -5.71
CA ILE A 37 4.09 1.73 -5.83
C ILE A 37 2.93 2.60 -6.32
N GLU A 38 2.78 3.81 -5.76
CA GLU A 38 1.71 4.73 -6.14
C GLU A 38 1.88 5.26 -7.56
N GLU A 39 3.08 5.66 -7.97
CA GLU A 39 3.35 6.10 -9.34
C GLU A 39 3.00 4.99 -10.34
N ALA A 40 3.44 3.76 -10.08
CA ALA A 40 3.15 2.64 -10.95
C ALA A 40 1.66 2.27 -10.99
N TYR A 41 0.96 2.41 -9.87
CA TYR A 41 -0.48 2.22 -9.79
C TYR A 41 -1.23 3.30 -10.58
N GLN A 42 -0.79 4.55 -10.51
CA GLN A 42 -1.36 5.67 -11.29
C GLN A 42 -1.09 5.52 -12.79
N GLU A 43 0.02 4.90 -13.18
CA GLU A 43 0.36 4.56 -14.56
C GLU A 43 -0.33 3.29 -15.10
N ASP A 44 -1.23 2.66 -14.32
CA ASP A 44 -1.92 1.41 -14.67
C ASP A 44 -0.94 0.25 -15.00
N LYS A 45 0.21 0.21 -14.33
CA LYS A 45 1.16 -0.90 -14.50
C LYS A 45 0.59 -2.18 -13.86
N ASN A 46 0.78 -3.30 -14.54
CA ASN A 46 0.33 -4.61 -14.02
C ASN A 46 1.15 -5.06 -12.80
N GLU A 47 2.46 -4.84 -12.84
CA GLU A 47 3.42 -5.30 -11.85
C GLU A 47 4.61 -4.35 -11.75
N ILE A 48 5.26 -4.35 -10.59
CA ILE A 48 6.53 -3.68 -10.34
C ILE A 48 7.49 -4.57 -9.59
N LEU A 49 8.78 -4.32 -9.82
CA LEU A 49 9.87 -4.94 -9.07
C LEU A 49 10.31 -3.97 -7.98
N LEU A 50 10.31 -4.43 -6.74
CA LEU A 50 10.73 -3.67 -5.59
C LEU A 50 11.76 -4.48 -4.80
N ASP A 51 13.04 -4.15 -5.00
CA ASP A 51 14.18 -4.86 -4.42
C ASP A 51 14.07 -6.39 -4.60
N GLN A 52 13.88 -7.15 -3.52
CA GLN A 52 13.71 -8.61 -3.52
C GLN A 52 12.27 -9.10 -3.72
N TYR A 53 11.33 -8.20 -3.97
CA TYR A 53 9.91 -8.50 -4.10
C TYR A 53 9.37 -8.06 -5.46
N LYS A 54 8.40 -8.81 -5.97
CA LYS A 54 7.57 -8.41 -7.10
C LYS A 54 6.18 -8.07 -6.57
N ILE A 55 5.68 -6.89 -6.86
CA ILE A 55 4.34 -6.47 -6.48
C ILE A 55 3.46 -6.55 -7.73
N ASP A 56 2.43 -7.37 -7.66
CA ASP A 56 1.36 -7.45 -8.63
C ASP A 56 0.26 -6.46 -8.21
N LEU A 57 0.16 -5.35 -8.93
CA LEU A 57 -0.77 -4.26 -8.62
C LEU A 57 -2.20 -4.61 -9.02
N LYS A 58 -2.38 -5.54 -9.96
CA LYS A 58 -3.69 -6.00 -10.41
C LYS A 58 -4.39 -6.87 -9.37
N ASN A 59 -3.66 -7.79 -8.76
CA ASN A 59 -4.18 -8.69 -7.73
C ASN A 59 -3.90 -8.19 -6.31
N LEU A 60 -3.12 -7.11 -6.17
CA LEU A 60 -2.69 -6.55 -4.89
C LEU A 60 -1.93 -7.59 -4.04
N ILE A 61 -0.92 -8.21 -4.65
CA ILE A 61 -0.10 -9.26 -4.02
C ILE A 61 1.39 -8.95 -4.18
N GLN A 62 2.13 -8.97 -3.08
CA GLN A 62 3.57 -9.02 -3.07
C GLN A 62 4.05 -10.47 -3.09
N THR A 63 5.00 -10.80 -3.96
CA THR A 63 5.63 -12.12 -4.06
C THR A 63 7.13 -11.97 -3.91
N LYS A 64 7.77 -12.80 -3.08
CA LYS A 64 9.23 -12.78 -2.93
C LYS A 64 9.88 -13.36 -4.20
N LEU A 65 10.89 -12.68 -4.75
CA LEU A 65 11.58 -13.14 -5.97
C LEU A 65 12.33 -14.45 -5.75
N SER A 66 12.92 -14.62 -4.57
CA SER A 66 13.61 -15.86 -4.18
C SER A 66 12.65 -17.02 -3.97
N ASP A 67 11.39 -16.76 -3.58
CA ASP A 67 10.43 -17.79 -3.24
C ASP A 67 9.01 -17.40 -3.65
N LYS A 68 8.59 -17.91 -4.81
CA LYS A 68 7.28 -17.60 -5.40
C LYS A 68 6.11 -18.17 -4.60
N THR A 69 6.36 -19.05 -3.64
CA THR A 69 5.30 -19.60 -2.77
C THR A 69 4.96 -18.64 -1.63
N LYS A 70 5.86 -17.70 -1.31
CA LYS A 70 5.65 -16.67 -0.31
C LYS A 70 5.00 -15.44 -0.93
N GLN A 71 3.67 -15.45 -0.89
CA GLN A 71 2.82 -14.36 -1.33
C GLN A 71 2.18 -13.66 -0.13
N ARG A 72 2.15 -12.33 -0.16
CA ARG A 72 1.59 -11.48 0.88
C ARG A 72 0.60 -10.51 0.25
N PRO A 73 -0.63 -10.39 0.78
CA PRO A 73 -1.56 -9.39 0.29
C PRO A 73 -1.05 -7.98 0.64
N ILE A 74 -1.33 -7.03 -0.25
CA ILE A 74 -1.06 -5.60 -0.05
C ILE A 74 -2.35 -4.79 -0.08
N ARG A 75 -2.33 -3.60 0.51
CA ARG A 75 -3.49 -2.69 0.59
C ARG A 75 -3.07 -1.25 0.35
N ARG A 76 -3.88 -0.54 -0.43
CA ARG A 76 -3.79 0.92 -0.62
C ARG A 76 -4.83 1.61 0.25
N GLU A 77 -4.45 2.68 0.93
CA GLU A 77 -5.35 3.53 1.72
C GLU A 77 -5.11 4.99 1.37
N VAL A 78 -6.17 5.72 1.01
CA VAL A 78 -6.10 7.15 0.73
C VAL A 78 -6.69 7.88 1.92
N ASN A 79 -5.84 8.52 2.72
CA ASN A 79 -6.28 9.38 3.80
C ASN A 79 -6.55 10.78 3.24
N GLY A 80 -7.77 10.94 2.71
CA GLY A 80 -8.32 12.24 2.39
C GLY A 80 -8.69 12.97 3.69
N CYS A 81 -8.05 14.10 3.95
CA CYS A 81 -8.50 15.02 4.96
C CYS A 81 -9.86 15.60 4.52
N LYS A 82 -10.96 14.97 4.91
CA LYS A 82 -12.28 15.63 4.94
C LYS A 82 -12.24 16.66 6.07
N ARG A 83 -11.71 17.85 5.79
CA ARG A 83 -11.90 19.01 6.64
C ARG A 83 -12.65 20.08 5.88
N GLN A 84 -13.87 20.32 6.39
CA GLN A 84 -14.81 21.42 6.12
C GLN A 84 -15.96 21.11 5.15
N GLU A 85 -17.06 20.59 5.71
CA GLU A 85 -18.40 21.12 5.44
C GLU A 85 -19.13 21.34 6.78
N TRP A 86 -18.66 22.32 7.55
CA TRP A 86 -19.49 23.05 8.51
C TRP A 86 -19.44 24.51 8.09
N ASN A 87 -20.32 24.89 7.16
CA ASN A 87 -20.90 26.23 6.96
C ASN A 87 -21.61 26.26 5.61
N CYS A 88 -22.89 25.90 5.58
CA CYS A 88 -23.83 26.41 4.57
C CYS A 88 -25.27 26.18 5.05
N SER A 89 -25.86 27.19 5.66
CA SER A 89 -27.31 27.50 5.72
C SER A 89 -27.42 28.78 6.55
N HIS A 90 -27.28 29.95 5.92
CA HIS A 90 -28.30 30.80 5.31
C HIS A 90 -28.73 31.90 6.29
#